data_AF-A0A7C8ML44-F1
#
_entry.id   AF-A0A7C8ML44-F1
#
_cell.length_a   1.000
_cell.length_b   1.000
_cell.length_c   1.000
_cell.angle_alpha   90.00
_cell.angle_beta   90.00
_cell.angle_gamma   90.00
#
_symmetry.space_group_name_H-M   'P 1'
#
loop_
_entity.id
_entity.type
_entity.pdbx_description
1 polymer ?
#
loop_
_entity_poly.entity_id
_entity_poly.type
_entity_poly.pdbx_seq_one_letter_code
_entity_poly.pdbx_strand_id
1 'polypeptide(L)'
;MVIISRSSLTISPPLPRSLTLELRAVKRADRVDSGFIKKLYNNDYTSCFGDGIWLCRCGHENILTHWTGPHPFKFLRCGNCDRVIDAKSLASDILKPVKPFTRMYSIARRPIPETMAFGMACPDCGLTHRGRVQTCWSSVTREVGYVVCLRDTVCVCGRAADSKWLQFRIGDAETYRMDPHGTAVDLKMRLLGVASPVAGNATTVRPILVPKPDLEAFGLWLEWSVGYSSGREATRFSRY
;
A
#
# COMPACT_ATOMS: atom_id res chain seq x y z
N MET A 1 -13.58 50.75 38.19
CA MET A 1 -12.69 49.60 38.47
C MET A 1 -12.54 48.83 37.16
N VAL A 2 -11.37 48.92 36.52
CA VAL A 2 -11.10 48.32 35.20
C VAL A 2 -10.08 47.21 35.40
N ILE A 3 -10.44 45.98 35.03
CA ILE A 3 -9.56 44.80 35.11
C ILE A 3 -8.92 44.62 33.73
N ILE A 4 -7.61 44.82 33.64
CA ILE A 4 -6.83 44.55 32.43
C ILE A 4 -6.27 43.13 32.54
N SER A 5 -6.77 42.23 31.69
CA SER A 5 -6.27 40.86 31.54
C SER A 5 -4.99 40.85 30.70
N ARG A 6 -3.90 40.30 31.23
CA ARG A 6 -2.63 40.10 30.52
C ARG A 6 -2.67 38.78 29.74
N SER A 7 -2.68 38.88 28.42
CA SER A 7 -2.49 37.74 27.52
C SER A 7 -1.01 37.36 27.45
N SER A 8 -0.67 36.15 27.88
CA SER A 8 0.67 35.59 27.79
C SER A 8 1.00 35.19 26.35
N LEU A 9 1.93 35.91 25.73
CA LEU A 9 2.53 35.54 24.44
C LEU A 9 3.48 34.34 24.64
N THR A 10 3.06 33.16 24.17
CA THR A 10 3.94 31.99 24.05
C THR A 10 4.80 32.14 22.81
N ILE A 11 6.08 32.45 23.02
CA ILE A 11 7.10 32.44 21.98
C ILE A 11 7.53 30.99 21.76
N SER A 12 7.24 30.43 20.59
CA SER A 12 7.70 29.09 20.21
C SER A 12 9.23 29.04 20.12
N PRO A 13 9.89 28.01 20.67
CA PRO A 13 11.34 27.90 20.60
C PRO A 13 11.80 27.68 19.14
N PRO A 14 12.98 28.22 18.76
CA PRO A 14 13.54 28.00 17.43
C PRO A 14 13.89 26.53 17.21
N LEU A 15 13.65 26.05 15.99
CA LEU A 15 13.94 24.67 15.58
C LEU A 15 15.44 24.31 15.75
N PRO A 16 15.77 23.05 16.11
CA PRO A 16 17.14 22.58 16.23
C PRO A 16 17.94 22.75 14.93
N ARG A 17 19.18 23.24 15.04
CA ARG A 17 20.09 23.45 13.89
C ARG A 17 20.36 22.18 13.06
N SER A 18 20.16 20.99 13.61
CA SER A 18 20.33 19.71 12.88
C SER A 18 19.29 19.53 11.76
N LEU A 19 18.03 19.92 12.00
CA LEU A 19 16.94 19.82 11.01
C LEU A 19 17.13 20.78 9.82
N THR A 20 17.76 21.94 10.05
CA THR A 20 18.04 22.90 8.97
C THR A 20 19.12 22.43 7.98
N LEU A 21 20.01 21.51 8.39
CA LEU A 21 21.04 20.95 7.51
C LEU A 21 20.47 19.82 6.64
N GLU A 22 19.59 18.97 7.18
CA GLU A 22 18.90 17.93 6.39
C GLU A 22 17.96 18.54 5.33
N LEU A 23 17.22 19.61 5.66
CA LEU A 23 16.37 20.32 4.71
C LEU A 23 17.15 20.97 3.55
N ARG A 24 18.42 21.32 3.76
CA ARG A 24 19.32 21.83 2.71
C ARG A 24 19.93 20.70 1.87
N ALA A 25 20.11 19.51 2.43
CA ALA A 25 20.54 18.33 1.70
C ALA A 25 19.45 17.83 0.73
N VAL A 26 18.18 17.85 1.16
CA VAL A 26 17.04 17.49 0.30
C VAL A 26 16.92 18.44 -0.90
N LYS A 27 17.17 19.74 -0.73
CA LYS A 27 17.16 20.72 -1.85
C LYS A 27 18.32 20.58 -2.84
N ARG A 28 19.40 19.85 -2.51
CA ARG A 28 20.52 19.57 -3.44
C ARG A 28 20.37 18.26 -4.19
N ALA A 29 19.47 17.38 -3.76
CA ALA A 29 19.17 16.13 -4.47
C ALA A 29 18.33 16.34 -5.76
N ASP A 30 17.77 17.53 -5.97
CA ASP A 30 17.02 17.88 -7.19
C ASP A 30 17.89 18.19 -8.43
N ARG A 31 19.21 17.99 -8.34
CA ARG A 31 20.15 18.05 -9.48
C ARG A 31 20.86 16.71 -9.75
N VAL A 32 20.22 15.58 -9.42
CA VAL A 32 20.67 14.29 -9.93
C VAL A 32 20.21 14.16 -11.38
N ASP A 33 21.20 14.03 -12.24
CA ASP A 33 21.13 13.84 -13.69
C ASP A 33 20.01 12.87 -14.09
N SER A 34 18.98 13.39 -14.77
CA SER A 34 17.81 12.65 -15.23
C SER A 34 18.17 11.53 -16.22
N GLY A 35 19.42 11.49 -16.71
CA GLY A 35 19.96 10.43 -17.54
C GLY A 35 20.35 9.14 -16.78
N PHE A 36 20.71 9.22 -15.49
CA PHE A 36 21.21 8.03 -14.76
C PHE A 36 20.07 7.17 -14.18
N ILE A 37 18.95 7.77 -13.78
CA ILE A 37 17.77 7.02 -13.32
C ILE A 37 17.09 6.25 -14.47
N LYS A 38 17.26 6.68 -15.73
CA LYS A 38 16.70 5.98 -16.89
C LYS A 38 17.33 4.62 -17.18
N LYS A 39 18.55 4.32 -16.71
CA LYS A 39 19.24 3.07 -17.02
C LYS A 39 18.97 1.92 -16.05
N LEU A 40 18.37 2.18 -14.88
CA LEU A 40 17.98 1.13 -13.92
C LEU A 40 16.51 0.69 -14.02
N TYR A 41 15.73 1.28 -14.93
CA TYR A 41 14.32 0.95 -15.19
C TYR A 41 14.08 0.45 -16.62
N ASN A 42 15.07 -0.25 -17.20
CA ASN A 42 14.92 -0.91 -18.51
C ASN A 42 14.47 -2.36 -18.33
N ASN A 43 13.18 -2.52 -18.05
CA ASN A 43 12.33 -3.56 -18.63
C ASN A 43 10.88 -3.04 -18.51
N ASP A 44 10.00 -3.54 -19.37
CA ASP A 44 8.54 -3.49 -19.19
C ASP A 44 7.76 -2.24 -19.67
N TYR A 45 7.32 -2.33 -20.93
CA TYR A 45 6.13 -1.64 -21.46
C TYR A 45 4.83 -1.90 -20.66
N THR A 46 4.87 -2.75 -19.63
CA THR A 46 3.80 -2.98 -18.64
C THR A 46 3.75 -1.95 -17.51
N SER A 47 4.73 -1.04 -17.36
CA SER A 47 4.74 -0.06 -16.26
C SER A 47 3.91 1.22 -16.49
N CYS A 48 3.40 1.47 -17.70
CA CYS A 48 2.71 2.73 -18.01
C CYS A 48 1.31 2.84 -17.40
N PHE A 49 0.66 1.73 -17.06
CA PHE A 49 -0.71 1.72 -16.53
C PHE A 49 -0.78 1.97 -15.02
N GLY A 50 0.35 1.93 -14.31
CA GLY A 50 0.39 1.96 -12.85
C GLY A 50 -0.13 0.68 -12.20
N ASP A 51 -0.31 0.71 -10.89
CA ASP A 51 -0.74 -0.41 -10.06
C ASP A 51 -2.21 -0.30 -9.63
N GLY A 52 -2.84 0.84 -9.90
CA GLY A 52 -4.24 1.09 -9.59
C GLY A 52 -4.71 2.44 -10.09
N ILE A 53 -5.93 2.78 -9.71
CA ILE A 53 -6.54 4.09 -9.97
C ILE A 53 -7.37 4.55 -8.79
N TRP A 54 -7.54 5.86 -8.67
CA TRP A 54 -8.59 6.44 -7.85
C TRP A 54 -9.35 7.53 -8.60
N LEU A 55 -10.66 7.57 -8.38
CA LEU A 55 -11.56 8.58 -8.92
C LEU A 55 -11.73 9.71 -7.92
N CYS A 56 -11.38 10.91 -8.37
CA CYS A 56 -11.73 12.12 -7.66
C CYS A 56 -13.24 12.40 -7.81
N ARG A 57 -13.80 13.19 -6.90
CA ARG A 57 -15.22 13.62 -7.01
C ARG A 57 -15.53 14.46 -8.24
N CYS A 58 -14.51 15.05 -8.88
CA CYS A 58 -14.68 15.72 -10.17
C CYS A 58 -14.73 14.73 -11.36
N GLY A 59 -14.73 13.42 -11.11
CA GLY A 59 -14.74 12.37 -12.13
C GLY A 59 -13.38 12.08 -12.77
N HIS A 60 -12.32 12.80 -12.38
CA HIS A 60 -10.98 12.58 -12.94
C HIS A 60 -10.34 11.30 -12.40
N GLU A 61 -9.78 10.52 -13.31
CA GLU A 61 -9.00 9.32 -13.04
C GLU A 61 -7.58 9.70 -12.66
N ASN A 62 -7.10 9.17 -11.55
CA ASN A 62 -5.74 9.40 -11.07
C ASN A 62 -5.05 8.04 -10.94
N ILE A 63 -3.98 7.84 -11.72
CA ILE A 63 -3.19 6.61 -11.68
C ILE A 63 -2.45 6.50 -10.35
N LEU A 64 -2.46 5.31 -9.76
CA LEU A 64 -1.72 4.95 -8.56
C LEU A 64 -0.48 4.13 -8.95
N THR A 65 0.66 4.47 -8.39
CA THR A 65 1.89 3.65 -8.47
C THR A 65 2.35 3.35 -7.05
N HIS A 66 2.56 2.07 -6.76
CA HIS A 66 3.00 1.59 -5.46
C HIS A 66 4.53 1.58 -5.37
N TRP A 67 5.04 2.28 -4.36
CA TRP A 67 6.48 2.37 -4.08
C TRP A 67 6.82 1.59 -2.81
N THR A 68 7.96 0.90 -2.81
CA THR A 68 8.48 0.12 -1.68
C THR A 68 9.00 0.97 -0.51
N GLY A 69 8.91 2.30 -0.60
CA GLY A 69 9.41 3.23 0.40
C GLY A 69 8.41 3.68 1.49
N PRO A 70 8.77 4.74 2.24
CA PRO A 70 7.93 5.32 3.29
C PRO A 70 6.67 6.02 2.75
N HIS A 71 6.62 6.31 1.45
CA HIS A 71 5.51 7.01 0.80
C HIS A 71 4.91 6.11 -0.29
N PRO A 72 4.02 5.18 0.05
CA PRO A 72 3.62 4.09 -0.85
C PRO A 72 2.95 4.57 -2.13
N PHE A 73 2.30 5.73 -2.15
CA PHE A 73 1.68 6.29 -3.36
C PHE A 73 2.11 7.74 -3.63
N LYS A 74 3.21 8.20 -3.03
CA LYS A 74 3.65 9.61 -3.08
C LYS A 74 2.49 10.56 -2.72
N PHE A 75 2.11 11.48 -3.61
CA PHE A 75 1.07 12.48 -3.40
C PHE A 75 -0.26 12.05 -4.04
N LEU A 76 -1.32 11.96 -3.24
CA LEU A 76 -2.67 11.65 -3.69
C LEU A 76 -3.48 12.93 -3.89
N ARG A 77 -3.08 13.73 -4.89
CA ARG A 77 -3.79 14.94 -5.33
C ARG A 77 -4.40 14.70 -6.70
N CYS A 78 -5.61 15.22 -6.89
CA CYS A 78 -6.29 15.14 -8.17
C CYS A 78 -5.57 15.96 -9.22
N GLY A 79 -5.19 15.35 -10.35
CA GLY A 79 -4.53 16.05 -11.46
C GLY A 79 -5.39 17.12 -12.16
N ASN A 80 -6.70 17.16 -11.90
CA ASN A 80 -7.63 18.11 -12.52
C ASN A 80 -8.09 19.25 -11.58
N CYS A 81 -8.52 18.93 -10.35
CA CYS A 81 -9.06 19.94 -9.42
C CYS A 81 -8.22 20.13 -8.16
N ASP A 82 -7.00 19.57 -8.12
CA ASP A 82 -6.02 19.69 -7.03
C ASP A 82 -6.45 19.13 -5.66
N ARG A 83 -7.68 18.65 -5.53
CA ARG A 83 -8.22 18.09 -4.29
C ARG A 83 -7.42 16.86 -3.86
N VAL A 84 -7.04 16.83 -2.58
CA VAL A 84 -6.45 15.66 -1.94
C VAL A 84 -7.49 14.55 -1.81
N ILE A 85 -7.09 13.30 -1.99
CA ILE A 85 -7.96 12.13 -1.79
C ILE A 85 -8.67 12.20 -0.43
N ASP A 86 -9.94 11.83 -0.39
CA ASP A 86 -10.74 11.78 0.83
C ASP A 86 -11.52 10.47 0.95
N ALA A 87 -12.17 10.24 2.09
CA ALA A 87 -12.90 9.00 2.35
C ALA A 87 -14.10 8.75 1.41
N LYS A 88 -14.54 9.75 0.64
CA LYS A 88 -15.61 9.60 -0.36
C LYS A 88 -15.05 9.41 -1.77
N SER A 89 -13.74 9.52 -1.97
CA SER A 89 -13.09 9.11 -3.22
C SER A 89 -13.18 7.59 -3.37
N LEU A 90 -13.34 7.14 -4.62
CA LEU A 90 -13.33 5.71 -4.94
C LEU A 90 -11.95 5.34 -5.45
N ALA A 91 -11.48 4.14 -5.12
CA ALA A 91 -10.19 3.64 -5.57
C ALA A 91 -10.28 2.16 -5.89
N SER A 92 -9.36 1.69 -6.74
CA SER A 92 -9.16 0.27 -6.99
C SER A 92 -8.63 -0.43 -5.74
N ASP A 93 -8.56 -1.75 -5.82
CA ASP A 93 -8.31 -2.60 -4.67
C ASP A 93 -6.96 -2.38 -3.98
N ILE A 94 -6.00 -1.75 -4.67
CA ILE A 94 -4.70 -1.39 -4.10
C ILE A 94 -4.78 -0.31 -3.02
N LEU A 95 -5.84 0.52 -3.00
CA LEU A 95 -6.02 1.57 -2.00
C LEU A 95 -7.42 1.48 -1.39
N LYS A 96 -7.53 0.87 -0.22
CA LYS A 96 -8.81 0.68 0.49
C LYS A 96 -8.88 1.59 1.71
N PRO A 97 -9.69 2.66 1.70
CA PRO A 97 -9.93 3.48 2.88
C PRO A 97 -10.37 2.64 4.08
N VAL A 98 -9.80 2.89 5.25
CA VAL A 98 -10.19 2.24 6.51
C VAL A 98 -10.81 3.29 7.42
N LYS A 99 -11.82 2.90 8.21
CA LYS A 99 -12.46 3.81 9.15
C LYS A 99 -11.41 4.26 10.20
N PRO A 100 -11.24 5.58 10.41
CA PRO A 100 -10.43 6.07 11.52
C PRO A 100 -11.03 5.51 12.81
N PHE A 101 -10.17 5.19 13.80
CA PHE A 101 -10.55 4.61 15.10
C PHE A 101 -10.82 3.11 15.17
N THR A 102 -10.63 2.36 14.08
CA THR A 102 -10.31 0.94 14.30
C THR A 102 -8.95 0.94 14.97
N ARG A 103 -8.93 0.85 16.31
CA ARG A 103 -7.73 0.52 17.09
C ARG A 103 -7.19 -0.74 16.46
N MET A 104 -6.32 -0.60 15.47
CA MET A 104 -5.64 -1.68 14.77
C MET A 104 -4.54 -2.22 15.69
N TYR A 105 -4.94 -2.56 16.92
CA TYR A 105 -4.32 -3.59 17.71
C TYR A 105 -4.84 -4.91 17.13
N SER A 106 -4.57 -5.18 15.87
CA SER A 106 -4.55 -6.58 15.45
C SER A 106 -3.32 -7.14 16.14
N ILE A 107 -3.50 -7.71 17.34
CA ILE A 107 -2.49 -8.56 17.97
C ILE A 107 -2.37 -9.76 17.03
N ALA A 108 -1.60 -9.60 15.97
CA ALA A 108 -1.26 -10.69 15.10
C ALA A 108 -0.33 -11.57 15.92
N ARG A 109 -0.76 -12.80 16.19
CA ARG A 109 0.09 -13.83 16.82
C ARG A 109 1.27 -14.21 15.92
N ARG A 110 1.21 -13.83 14.63
CA ARG A 110 2.26 -14.04 13.65
C ARG A 110 3.00 -12.73 13.38
N PRO A 111 4.31 -12.80 13.05
CA PRO A 111 5.05 -11.64 12.57
C PRO A 111 4.26 -11.00 11.43
N ILE A 112 3.90 -9.74 11.59
CA ILE A 112 3.26 -9.03 10.48
C ILE A 112 4.37 -8.81 9.45
N PRO A 113 4.19 -9.25 8.19
CA PRO A 113 5.24 -9.11 7.19
C PRO A 113 5.69 -7.65 7.11
N GLU A 114 7.00 -7.47 6.94
CA GLU A 114 7.68 -6.18 6.95
C GLU A 114 7.12 -5.21 5.89
N THR A 115 6.52 -5.77 4.83
CA THR A 115 5.76 -5.07 3.78
C THR A 115 4.36 -4.66 4.24
N MET A 116 4.23 -4.22 5.49
CA MET A 116 2.96 -3.92 6.12
C MET A 116 2.06 -3.06 5.24
N ALA A 117 0.84 -3.55 5.07
CA ALA A 117 -0.11 -3.12 4.06
C ALA A 117 -0.98 -1.94 4.53
N PHE A 118 -0.45 -1.02 5.35
CA PHE A 118 -1.23 0.09 5.89
C PHE A 118 -0.49 1.41 5.74
N GLY A 119 -1.26 2.48 5.58
CA GLY A 119 -0.74 3.83 5.52
C GLY A 119 -1.79 4.87 5.84
N MET A 120 -1.35 6.12 5.75
CA MET A 120 -2.20 7.30 5.92
C MET A 120 -1.82 8.38 4.92
N ALA A 121 -2.77 9.21 4.49
CA ALA A 121 -2.51 10.35 3.61
C ALA A 121 -2.72 11.67 4.37
N CYS A 122 -1.76 12.58 4.24
CA CYS A 122 -1.86 13.92 4.78
C CYS A 122 -2.99 14.67 4.06
N PRO A 123 -4.00 15.21 4.78
CA PRO A 123 -5.14 15.87 4.15
C PRO A 123 -4.79 17.22 3.49
N ASP A 124 -3.65 17.84 3.83
CA ASP A 124 -3.27 19.14 3.27
C ASP A 124 -2.48 19.02 1.97
N CYS A 125 -1.47 18.16 1.93
CA CYS A 125 -0.61 18.00 0.75
C CYS A 125 -0.85 16.69 -0.02
N GLY A 126 -1.56 15.72 0.55
CA GLY A 126 -1.79 14.40 -0.04
C GLY A 126 -0.62 13.44 0.04
N LEU A 127 0.49 13.79 0.69
CA LEU A 127 1.62 12.87 0.86
C LEU A 127 1.18 11.66 1.69
N THR A 128 1.44 10.47 1.16
CA THR A 128 1.15 9.20 1.82
C THR A 128 2.28 8.79 2.74
N HIS A 129 1.98 8.15 3.86
CA HIS A 129 2.93 7.65 4.83
C HIS A 129 2.61 6.20 5.17
N ARG A 130 3.59 5.32 5.05
CA ARG A 130 3.49 3.92 5.45
C ARG A 130 3.45 3.83 6.98
N GLY A 131 2.56 2.99 7.51
CA GLY A 131 2.51 2.71 8.94
C GLY A 131 3.77 2.01 9.44
N ARG A 132 4.18 2.31 10.67
CA ARG A 132 5.31 1.64 11.31
C ARG A 132 4.80 0.50 12.16
N VAL A 133 5.41 -0.68 12.02
CA VAL A 133 5.15 -1.80 12.93
C VAL A 133 5.89 -1.54 14.23
N GLN A 134 5.18 -1.56 15.35
CA GLN A 134 5.78 -1.56 16.69
C GLN A 134 5.42 -2.87 17.38
N THR A 135 6.37 -3.46 18.09
CA THR A 135 6.10 -4.57 19.00
C THR A 135 5.60 -4.03 20.33
N CYS A 136 4.60 -4.69 20.91
CA CYS A 136 4.10 -4.35 22.24
C CYS A 136 3.87 -5.61 23.06
N TRP A 137 4.16 -5.56 24.35
CA TRP A 137 3.78 -6.62 25.27
C TRP A 137 2.29 -6.53 25.61
N SER A 138 1.53 -7.59 25.37
CA SER A 138 0.13 -7.69 25.76
C SER A 138 0.00 -8.33 27.14
N SER A 139 -0.47 -7.59 28.15
CA SER A 139 -0.69 -8.12 29.49
C SER A 139 -1.82 -9.16 29.55
N VAL A 140 -2.79 -9.06 28.62
CA VAL A 140 -3.95 -9.96 28.54
C VAL A 140 -3.55 -11.32 27.98
N THR A 141 -2.79 -11.33 26.89
CA THR A 141 -2.37 -12.59 26.24
C THR A 141 -1.04 -13.11 26.75
N ARG A 142 -0.27 -12.29 27.49
CA ARG A 142 1.12 -12.57 27.91
C ARG A 142 2.03 -12.93 26.72
N GLU A 143 1.80 -12.27 25.59
CA GLU A 143 2.51 -12.48 24.34
C GLU A 143 2.97 -11.13 23.76
N VAL A 144 4.03 -11.16 22.95
CA VAL A 144 4.43 -10.01 22.12
C VAL A 144 3.47 -9.89 20.95
N GLY A 145 2.72 -8.80 20.91
CA GLY A 145 1.90 -8.40 19.78
C GLY A 145 2.60 -7.40 18.87
N TYR A 146 2.03 -7.19 17.69
CA TYR A 146 2.46 -6.16 16.74
C TYR A 146 1.33 -5.15 16.57
N VAL A 147 1.67 -3.86 16.53
CA VAL A 147 0.74 -2.74 16.39
C VAL A 147 1.19 -1.87 15.24
N VAL A 148 0.24 -1.41 14.42
CA VAL A 148 0.53 -0.42 13.38
C VAL A 148 0.43 0.97 13.99
N CYS A 149 1.56 1.65 14.14
CA CYS A 149 1.62 3.01 14.64
C CYS A 149 1.63 4.01 13.48
N LEU A 150 0.59 4.83 13.45
CA LEU A 150 0.37 5.90 12.46
C LEU A 150 0.48 7.30 13.07
N ARG A 151 0.32 7.44 14.40
CA ARG A 151 0.14 8.74 15.08
C ARG A 151 1.41 9.58 15.25
N ASP A 152 2.57 8.96 15.27
CA ASP A 152 3.85 9.67 15.54
C ASP A 152 4.48 10.23 14.25
N THR A 153 3.67 10.37 13.20
CA THR A 153 4.14 10.81 11.88
C THR A 153 3.95 12.31 11.73
N VAL A 154 5.01 13.03 11.33
CA VAL A 154 4.94 14.43 10.91
C VAL A 154 5.17 14.49 9.40
N CYS A 155 4.25 15.12 8.68
CA CYS A 155 4.35 15.30 7.24
C CYS A 155 5.44 16.31 6.89
N VAL A 156 6.00 16.22 5.69
CA VAL A 156 6.98 17.19 5.15
C VAL A 156 6.39 18.61 5.05
N CYS A 157 5.06 18.74 4.95
CA CYS A 157 4.39 20.04 5.00
C CYS A 157 4.25 20.63 6.42
N GLY A 158 4.76 19.94 7.45
CA GLY A 158 4.71 20.37 8.85
C GLY A 158 3.48 19.90 9.63
N ARG A 159 2.47 19.31 8.97
CA ARG A 159 1.28 18.79 9.67
C ARG A 159 1.58 17.49 10.41
N ALA A 160 1.24 17.44 11.69
CA ALA A 160 1.25 16.20 12.47
C ALA A 160 0.06 15.30 12.10
N ALA A 161 0.27 13.99 12.20
CA ALA A 161 -0.74 12.96 12.05
C ALA A 161 -1.87 13.14 13.06
N ASP A 162 -3.11 13.18 12.57
CA ASP A 162 -4.32 13.27 13.39
C ASP A 162 -5.40 12.31 12.89
N SER A 163 -6.58 12.30 13.53
CA SER A 163 -7.71 11.45 13.14
C SER A 163 -8.38 11.84 11.82
N LYS A 164 -8.06 13.00 11.25
CA LYS A 164 -8.59 13.49 9.97
C LYS A 164 -7.78 12.98 8.77
N TRP A 165 -6.57 12.47 9.00
CA TRP A 165 -5.79 11.85 7.92
C TRP A 165 -6.50 10.60 7.41
N LEU A 166 -6.56 10.46 6.09
CA LEU A 166 -7.16 9.29 5.46
C LEU A 166 -6.30 8.07 5.78
N GLN A 167 -6.82 7.13 6.57
CA GLN A 167 -6.17 5.84 6.80
C GLN A 167 -6.58 4.89 5.67
N PHE A 168 -5.63 4.10 5.18
CA PHE A 168 -5.89 3.12 4.12
C PHE A 168 -5.11 1.83 4.33
N ARG A 169 -5.66 0.75 3.78
CA ARG A 169 -4.97 -0.51 3.55
C ARG A 169 -4.48 -0.54 2.10
N ILE A 170 -3.22 -0.91 1.92
CA ILE A 170 -2.61 -1.25 0.64
C ILE A 170 -3.10 -2.64 0.27
N GLY A 171 -3.97 -2.75 -0.72
CA GLY A 171 -4.45 -4.05 -1.19
C GLY A 171 -3.64 -4.57 -2.36
N ASP A 172 -4.30 -5.41 -3.16
CA ASP A 172 -3.70 -6.05 -4.33
C ASP A 172 -3.91 -5.21 -5.60
N ALA A 173 -2.93 -5.26 -6.50
CA ALA A 173 -2.90 -4.58 -7.78
C ALA A 173 -3.38 -5.47 -8.94
N GLU A 174 -3.44 -6.80 -8.73
CA GLU A 174 -3.61 -7.77 -9.82
C GLU A 174 -4.89 -7.53 -10.62
N THR A 175 -6.03 -7.33 -9.95
CA THR A 175 -7.32 -7.07 -10.63
C THR A 175 -7.24 -5.87 -11.58
N TYR A 176 -6.60 -4.79 -11.13
CA TYR A 176 -6.44 -3.60 -11.97
C TYR A 176 -5.47 -3.84 -13.12
N ARG A 177 -4.35 -4.51 -12.88
CA ARG A 177 -3.35 -4.81 -13.93
C ARG A 177 -3.91 -5.74 -15.01
N MET A 178 -4.83 -6.63 -14.66
CA MET A 178 -5.49 -7.52 -15.61
C MET A 178 -6.50 -6.79 -16.51
N ASP A 179 -7.25 -5.83 -15.97
CA ASP A 179 -8.20 -5.01 -16.74
C ASP A 179 -8.31 -3.57 -16.20
N PRO A 180 -7.40 -2.67 -16.61
CA PRO A 180 -7.42 -1.28 -16.18
C PRO A 180 -8.68 -0.53 -16.60
N HIS A 181 -9.16 -0.80 -17.82
CA HIS A 181 -10.33 -0.13 -18.40
C HIS A 181 -11.62 -0.59 -17.72
N GLY A 182 -11.81 -1.89 -17.52
CA GLY A 182 -12.95 -2.42 -16.79
C GLY A 182 -12.99 -1.92 -15.34
N THR A 183 -11.84 -1.85 -14.68
CA THR A 183 -11.75 -1.26 -13.32
C THR A 183 -12.15 0.22 -13.32
N ALA A 184 -11.73 1.00 -14.32
CA ALA A 184 -12.10 2.41 -14.42
C ALA A 184 -13.61 2.60 -14.66
N VAL A 185 -14.19 1.78 -15.54
CA VAL A 185 -15.65 1.78 -15.79
C VAL A 185 -16.41 1.38 -14.53
N ASP A 186 -16.00 0.33 -13.81
CA ASP A 186 -16.61 -0.09 -12.55
C ASP A 186 -16.66 1.06 -11.53
N LEU A 187 -15.52 1.72 -11.30
CA LEU A 187 -15.44 2.82 -10.35
C LEU A 187 -16.33 4.00 -10.76
N LYS A 188 -16.43 4.30 -12.07
CA LYS A 188 -17.31 5.36 -12.58
C LYS A 188 -18.78 5.00 -12.38
N MET A 189 -19.18 3.77 -12.65
CA MET A 189 -20.54 3.30 -12.41
C MET A 189 -20.91 3.41 -10.93
N ARG A 190 -19.99 3.04 -10.04
CA ARG A 190 -20.14 3.22 -8.59
C ARG A 190 -20.24 4.69 -8.18
N LEU A 191 -19.47 5.58 -8.82
CA LEU A 191 -19.56 7.03 -8.58
C LEU A 191 -20.93 7.59 -8.96
N LEU A 192 -21.53 7.07 -10.04
CA LEU A 192 -22.87 7.43 -10.50
C LEU A 192 -23.99 6.77 -9.68
N GLY A 193 -23.66 5.91 -8.71
CA GLY A 193 -24.64 5.15 -7.92
C GLY A 193 -25.34 4.04 -8.72
N VAL A 194 -24.80 3.66 -9.88
CA VAL A 194 -25.32 2.55 -10.68
C VAL A 194 -24.69 1.25 -10.14
N ALA A 195 -25.52 0.21 -9.98
CA ALA A 195 -25.02 -1.10 -9.58
C ALA A 195 -23.98 -1.58 -10.60
N SER A 196 -22.80 -1.99 -10.12
CA SER A 196 -21.76 -2.52 -10.98
C SER A 196 -22.22 -3.87 -11.57
N PRO A 197 -22.14 -4.05 -12.91
CA PRO A 197 -22.44 -5.33 -13.53
C PRO A 197 -21.38 -6.40 -13.21
N VAL A 198 -20.20 -6.01 -12.71
CA VAL A 198 -19.05 -6.91 -12.47
C VAL A 198 -19.05 -7.47 -11.04
N ALA A 199 -19.82 -6.90 -10.12
CA ALA A 199 -19.86 -7.34 -8.72
C ALA A 199 -20.59 -8.68 -8.49
N GLY A 200 -21.25 -9.22 -9.51
CA GLY A 200 -21.89 -10.53 -9.46
C GLY A 200 -21.06 -11.57 -10.20
N ASN A 201 -20.49 -12.52 -9.46
CA ASN A 201 -19.83 -13.74 -9.98
C ASN A 201 -18.33 -13.64 -10.25
N ALA A 202 -17.54 -13.25 -9.23
CA ALA A 202 -16.36 -14.06 -8.92
C ALA A 202 -16.79 -15.39 -8.28
N THR A 203 -17.79 -16.06 -8.85
CA THR A 203 -17.89 -17.50 -8.76
C THR A 203 -16.58 -17.95 -9.34
N THR A 204 -15.71 -18.55 -8.52
CA THR A 204 -14.58 -19.33 -9.00
C THR A 204 -15.07 -20.03 -10.25
N VAL A 205 -14.60 -19.61 -11.42
CA VAL A 205 -14.80 -20.40 -12.63
C VAL A 205 -14.07 -21.68 -12.27
N ARG A 206 -14.82 -22.65 -11.74
CA ARG A 206 -14.34 -24.02 -11.67
C ARG A 206 -13.95 -24.26 -13.12
N PRO A 207 -12.67 -24.57 -13.41
CA PRO A 207 -12.29 -24.91 -14.76
C PRO A 207 -13.34 -25.90 -15.22
N ILE A 208 -13.97 -25.62 -16.37
CA ILE A 208 -14.83 -26.59 -17.01
C ILE A 208 -13.95 -27.83 -17.06
N LEU A 209 -14.28 -28.82 -16.23
CA LEU A 209 -13.71 -30.15 -16.33
C LEU A 209 -14.18 -30.58 -17.70
N VAL A 210 -13.36 -30.32 -18.71
CA VAL A 210 -13.46 -31.03 -19.98
C VAL A 210 -13.42 -32.49 -19.52
N PRO A 211 -14.51 -33.26 -19.69
CA PRO A 211 -14.46 -34.67 -19.36
C PRO A 211 -13.23 -35.19 -20.10
N LYS A 212 -12.28 -35.77 -19.34
CA LYS A 212 -11.18 -36.50 -19.96
C LYS A 212 -11.85 -37.43 -20.98
N PRO A 213 -11.49 -37.39 -22.27
CA PRO A 213 -11.91 -38.46 -23.15
C PRO A 213 -11.49 -39.76 -22.46
N ASP A 214 -12.42 -40.71 -22.36
CA ASP A 214 -12.16 -42.05 -21.87
C ASP A 214 -10.99 -42.62 -22.68
N LEU A 215 -9.79 -42.56 -22.11
CA LEU A 215 -8.57 -43.10 -22.68
C LEU A 215 -8.40 -44.59 -22.32
N GLU A 216 -9.44 -45.24 -21.79
CA GLU A 216 -9.44 -46.69 -21.56
C GLU A 216 -9.55 -47.52 -22.85
N ALA A 217 -9.63 -46.89 -24.04
CA ALA A 217 -9.67 -47.61 -25.32
C ALA A 217 -8.30 -47.81 -26.01
N PHE A 218 -7.18 -47.32 -25.47
CA PHE A 218 -5.85 -47.58 -26.04
C PHE A 218 -4.90 -48.18 -25.02
N GLY A 219 -4.95 -49.51 -24.92
CA GLY A 219 -3.91 -50.29 -24.28
C GLY A 219 -2.59 -50.17 -25.03
N LEU A 220 -1.67 -49.36 -24.51
CA LEU A 220 -0.24 -49.49 -24.76
C LEU A 220 0.49 -49.20 -23.45
N TRP A 221 0.95 -50.30 -22.84
CA TRP A 221 1.94 -50.30 -21.77
C TRP A 221 3.27 -49.77 -22.30
N LEU A 222 3.76 -48.67 -21.72
CA LEU A 222 5.16 -48.28 -21.77
C LEU A 222 5.62 -48.03 -20.34
N GLU A 223 6.25 -49.05 -19.78
CA GLU A 223 6.98 -48.98 -18.51
C GLU A 223 8.11 -47.95 -18.65
N TRP A 224 8.06 -46.88 -17.85
CA TRP A 224 9.22 -46.06 -17.53
C TRP A 224 9.52 -46.24 -16.05
N SER A 225 10.43 -47.17 -15.78
CA SER A 225 11.07 -47.36 -14.48
C SER A 225 12.08 -46.24 -14.25
N VAL A 226 11.65 -45.19 -13.54
CA VAL A 226 12.59 -44.19 -13.00
C VAL A 226 13.07 -44.67 -11.64
N GLY A 227 14.32 -45.13 -11.61
CA GLY A 227 15.03 -45.53 -10.39
C GLY A 227 15.21 -44.35 -9.44
N TYR A 228 14.64 -44.48 -8.24
CA TYR A 228 14.92 -43.60 -7.11
C TYR A 228 16.18 -44.12 -6.40
N SER A 229 17.34 -43.53 -6.71
CA SER A 229 18.57 -43.74 -5.94
C SER A 229 18.55 -42.86 -4.69
N SER A 230 18.47 -43.52 -3.53
CA SER A 230 18.60 -42.92 -2.21
C SER A 230 20.07 -42.63 -1.90
N GLY A 231 20.53 -41.43 -2.27
CA GLY A 231 21.83 -40.91 -1.85
C GLY A 231 21.77 -40.32 -0.43
N ARG A 232 22.18 -41.11 0.56
CA ARG A 232 22.66 -40.60 1.86
C ARG A 232 24.05 -40.01 1.63
N GLU A 233 24.30 -38.78 2.07
CA GLU A 233 25.64 -38.41 2.53
C GLU A 233 25.56 -37.45 3.71
N ALA A 234 26.05 -37.95 4.83
CA ALA A 234 26.29 -37.22 6.05
C ALA A 234 27.64 -36.52 5.91
N THR A 235 27.71 -35.23 6.22
CA THR A 235 28.99 -34.59 6.51
C THR A 235 28.93 -33.88 7.86
N ARG A 236 29.68 -34.47 8.79
CA ARG A 236 30.13 -33.88 10.05
C ARG A 236 30.72 -32.49 9.79
N PHE A 237 30.29 -31.49 10.56
CA PHE A 237 31.18 -30.39 10.91
C PHE A 237 31.54 -30.49 12.39
N SER A 238 32.83 -30.66 12.61
CA SER A 238 33.51 -30.66 13.90
C SER A 238 34.09 -29.26 14.13
N ARG A 239 33.89 -28.75 15.34
CA ARG A 239 34.75 -27.82 16.12
C ARG A 239 35.28 -26.57 15.39
N TYR A 240 34.84 -25.40 15.83
CA TYR A 240 35.63 -24.49 16.68
C TYR A 240 34.69 -23.75 17.63
#